data_AF-A0A089VEL8-F1
#
_entry.id   AF-A0A089VEL8-F1
#
_cell.length_a   1.000
_cell.length_b   1.000
_cell.length_c   1.000
_cell.angle_alpha   90.00
_cell.angle_beta   90.00
_cell.angle_gamma   90.00
#
_symmetry.space_group_name_H-M   'P 1'
#
loop_
_entity.id
_entity.type
_entity.pdbx_description
1 polymer ?
#
loop_
_entity_poly.entity_id
_entity_poly.type
_entity_poly.pdbx_seq_one_letter_code
_entity_poly.pdbx_strand_id
1 'polypeptide(L)'
;MKQGLVTPAIATALTNNLSSLQDTMSNLDRIRSTPLPFAYQAHLRMSLWLYLFFLPFQLFATFGNLVIPATAFASFLLLGFLEIGQEIEDPFGYDANDLDVDSFCLHIEREIHEITAHHCPTPDVFAFSPWNQPFAPADRRTAEMLLKNPTQRYTVPDQDINLQPGMASIRRTLLNSWRTVDRVTRDS
;
A
#
# COMPACT_ATOMS: atom_id res chain seq x y z
N MET A 1 -5.05 8.07 -26.23
CA MET A 1 -5.85 7.32 -27.23
C MET A 1 -5.60 7.72 -28.68
N LYS A 2 -5.44 9.01 -29.04
CA LYS A 2 -5.28 9.47 -30.43
C LYS A 2 -4.07 8.89 -31.21
N GLN A 3 -3.05 8.37 -30.52
CA GLN A 3 -1.87 7.73 -31.13
C GLN A 3 -1.86 6.20 -31.06
N GLY A 4 -2.94 5.55 -30.59
CA GLY A 4 -3.05 4.08 -30.53
C GLY A 4 -2.18 3.37 -29.49
N LEU A 5 -1.36 4.10 -28.72
CA LEU A 5 -0.39 3.54 -27.77
C LEU A 5 -1.01 2.88 -26.51
N VAL A 6 -2.27 3.19 -26.18
CA VAL A 6 -2.95 2.69 -24.97
C VAL A 6 -4.27 2.04 -25.38
N THR A 7 -4.44 0.77 -25.02
CA THR A 7 -5.69 0.03 -25.27
C THR A 7 -6.80 0.54 -24.34
N PRO A 8 -8.09 0.48 -24.75
CA PRO A 8 -9.19 1.01 -23.94
C PRO A 8 -9.26 0.44 -22.52
N ALA A 9 -9.02 -0.87 -22.35
CA ALA A 9 -9.03 -1.51 -21.04
C ALA A 9 -7.93 -0.96 -20.11
N ILE A 10 -6.71 -0.77 -20.62
CA ILE A 10 -5.58 -0.20 -19.86
C ILE A 10 -5.83 1.29 -19.57
N ALA A 11 -6.43 2.03 -20.51
CA ALA A 11 -6.75 3.44 -20.35
C ALA A 11 -7.74 3.68 -19.19
N THR A 12 -8.72 2.81 -19.00
CA THR A 12 -9.65 2.88 -17.86
C THR A 12 -8.91 2.64 -16.55
N ALA A 13 -8.08 1.60 -16.47
CA ALA A 13 -7.29 1.32 -15.26
C ALA A 13 -6.36 2.49 -14.90
N LEU A 14 -5.69 3.10 -15.88
CA LEU A 14 -4.85 4.28 -15.67
C LEU A 14 -5.66 5.47 -15.13
N THR A 15 -6.80 5.77 -15.76
CA THR A 15 -7.68 6.88 -15.34
C THR A 15 -8.18 6.68 -13.91
N ASN A 16 -8.51 5.44 -13.51
CA ASN A 16 -8.94 5.15 -12.15
C ASN A 16 -7.83 5.41 -11.11
N ASN A 17 -6.59 4.98 -11.40
CA ASN A 17 -5.46 5.26 -10.52
C ASN A 17 -5.17 6.76 -10.41
N LEU A 18 -5.26 7.50 -11.53
CA LEU A 18 -5.12 8.96 -11.53
C LEU A 18 -6.22 9.65 -10.71
N SER A 19 -7.46 9.19 -10.83
CA SER A 19 -8.57 9.70 -9.99
C SER A 19 -8.27 9.47 -8.51
N SER A 20 -7.80 8.28 -8.14
CA SER A 20 -7.46 7.97 -6.75
C SER A 20 -6.34 8.87 -6.20
N LEU A 21 -5.34 9.19 -7.03
CA LEU A 21 -4.27 10.11 -6.66
C LEU A 21 -4.81 11.54 -6.47
N GLN A 22 -5.66 11.99 -7.40
CA GLN A 22 -6.31 13.30 -7.32
C GLN A 22 -7.19 13.43 -6.07
N ASP A 23 -7.95 12.37 -5.73
CA ASP A 23 -8.80 12.33 -4.54
C ASP A 23 -7.95 12.42 -3.27
N THR A 24 -6.82 11.69 -3.22
CA THR A 24 -5.89 11.73 -2.09
C THR A 24 -5.26 13.12 -1.93
N MET A 25 -4.80 13.73 -3.03
CA MET A 25 -4.24 15.08 -3.02
C MET A 25 -5.27 16.11 -2.54
N SER A 26 -6.52 16.02 -3.02
CA SER A 26 -7.59 16.91 -2.58
C SER A 26 -7.91 16.74 -1.10
N ASN A 27 -7.86 15.51 -0.58
CA ASN A 27 -8.04 15.25 0.86
C ASN A 27 -6.92 15.88 1.69
N LEU A 28 -5.65 15.77 1.27
CA LEU A 28 -4.53 16.40 1.97
C LEU A 28 -4.63 17.93 1.94
N ASP A 29 -4.99 18.50 0.78
CA ASP A 29 -5.18 19.94 0.64
C ASP A 29 -6.32 20.45 1.53
N ARG A 30 -7.40 19.68 1.69
CA ARG A 30 -8.47 20.01 2.65
C ARG A 30 -7.97 20.03 4.09
N ILE A 31 -7.19 19.02 4.51
CA ILE A 31 -6.63 18.98 5.87
C ILE A 31 -5.76 20.22 6.12
N ARG A 32 -4.91 20.58 5.16
CA ARG A 32 -4.04 21.75 5.25
C ARG A 32 -4.81 23.08 5.20
N SER A 33 -5.82 23.18 4.35
CA SER A 33 -6.56 24.43 4.09
C SER A 33 -7.67 24.70 5.11
N THR A 34 -7.95 23.78 6.03
CA THR A 34 -8.89 23.97 7.14
C THR A 34 -8.19 24.06 8.51
N PRO A 35 -7.27 25.01 8.73
CA PRO A 35 -6.72 25.24 10.07
C PRO A 35 -7.82 25.74 11.02
N LEU A 36 -7.61 25.63 12.34
CA LEU A 36 -8.57 26.21 13.28
C LEU A 36 -8.62 27.73 13.09
N PRO A 37 -9.79 28.35 13.31
CA PRO A 37 -9.89 29.80 13.21
C PRO A 37 -8.87 30.49 14.14
N PHE A 38 -8.06 31.39 13.60
CA PHE A 38 -7.04 32.13 14.37
C PHE A 38 -7.60 32.77 15.65
N ALA A 39 -8.82 33.30 15.59
CA ALA A 39 -9.49 33.89 16.74
C ALA A 39 -9.66 32.89 17.90
N TYR A 40 -9.94 31.62 17.61
CA TYR A 40 -10.07 30.58 18.62
C TYR A 40 -8.76 30.35 19.37
N GLN A 41 -7.66 30.13 18.64
CA GLN A 41 -6.33 29.93 19.25
C GLN A 41 -5.90 31.15 20.07
N ALA A 42 -6.11 32.36 19.53
CA ALA A 42 -5.78 33.61 20.20
C ALA A 42 -6.57 33.78 21.51
N HIS A 43 -7.89 33.52 21.48
CA HIS A 43 -8.72 33.58 22.67
C HIS A 43 -8.34 32.55 23.71
N LEU A 44 -8.08 31.30 23.29
CA LEU A 44 -7.68 30.22 24.20
C LEU A 44 -6.38 30.57 24.92
N ARG A 45 -5.37 31.07 24.20
CA ARG A 45 -4.10 31.53 24.79
C ARG A 45 -4.31 32.67 25.78
N MET A 46 -5.09 33.69 25.42
CA MET A 46 -5.36 34.83 26.30
C MET A 46 -6.11 34.41 27.58
N SER A 47 -7.11 33.54 27.45
CA SER A 47 -7.86 33.00 28.59
C SER A 47 -6.96 32.15 29.50
N LEU A 48 -6.04 31.36 28.95
CA LEU A 48 -5.11 30.55 29.75
C LEU A 48 -4.14 31.42 30.54
N TRP A 49 -3.57 32.46 29.93
CA TRP A 49 -2.73 33.43 30.62
C TRP A 49 -3.46 34.15 31.74
N LEU A 50 -4.70 34.56 31.49
CA LEU A 50 -5.55 35.19 32.51
C LEU A 50 -5.83 34.23 33.67
N TYR A 51 -6.14 32.96 33.36
CA TYR A 51 -6.36 31.93 34.37
C TYR A 51 -5.12 31.72 35.24
N LEU A 52 -3.94 31.56 34.64
CA LEU A 52 -2.67 31.38 35.37
C LEU A 52 -2.31 32.60 36.22
N PHE A 53 -2.66 33.81 35.76
CA PHE A 53 -2.47 35.03 36.53
C PHE A 53 -3.34 35.08 37.79
N PHE A 54 -4.61 34.64 37.70
CA PHE A 54 -5.52 34.64 38.85
C PHE A 54 -5.34 33.43 39.80
N LEU A 55 -4.81 32.31 39.30
CA LEU A 55 -4.55 31.09 40.05
C LEU A 55 -3.85 31.29 41.42
N PRO A 56 -2.74 32.05 41.55
CA PRO A 56 -2.08 32.26 42.84
C PRO A 56 -2.97 32.97 43.86
N PHE A 57 -3.76 33.97 43.44
CA PHE A 57 -4.67 34.68 44.32
C PHE A 57 -5.79 33.78 44.82
N GLN A 58 -6.26 32.85 43.97
CA GLN A 58 -7.26 31.85 44.33
C GLN A 58 -6.74 30.85 45.36
N LEU A 59 -5.48 30.39 45.23
CA LEU A 59 -4.90 29.35 46.09
C LEU A 59 -4.29 29.88 47.40
N PHE A 60 -3.99 31.18 47.49
CA PHE A 60 -3.28 31.78 48.63
C PHE A 60 -3.97 31.54 49.97
N ALA A 61 -5.30 31.63 50.01
CA ALA A 61 -6.06 31.45 51.24
C ALA A 61 -5.93 30.03 51.84
N THR A 62 -5.72 29.01 51.01
CA THR A 62 -5.71 27.59 51.45
C THR A 62 -4.29 27.05 51.61
N PHE A 63 -3.36 27.44 50.73
CA PHE A 63 -2.02 26.84 50.64
C PHE A 63 -0.89 27.73 51.19
N GLY A 64 -1.14 29.02 51.42
CA GLY A 64 -0.11 29.96 51.91
C GLY A 64 1.16 29.94 51.06
N ASN A 65 2.31 29.63 51.67
CA ASN A 65 3.61 29.61 50.98
C ASN A 65 3.76 28.48 49.95
N LEU A 66 2.95 27.41 50.02
CA LEU A 66 2.96 26.33 49.04
C LEU A 66 2.31 26.72 47.70
N VAL A 67 1.70 27.90 47.60
CA VAL A 67 1.12 28.39 46.36
C VAL A 67 2.15 28.54 45.26
N ILE A 68 3.35 29.05 45.57
CA ILE A 68 4.38 29.32 44.55
C ILE A 68 4.77 28.04 43.78
N PRO A 69 5.17 26.92 44.43
CA PRO A 69 5.45 25.69 43.69
C PRO A 69 4.21 25.06 43.06
N ALA A 70 3.03 25.19 43.69
CA ALA A 70 1.79 24.63 43.13
C ALA A 70 1.37 25.33 41.83
N THR A 71 1.45 26.67 41.79
CA THR A 71 1.10 27.45 40.59
C THR A 71 2.14 27.29 39.49
N ALA A 72 3.43 27.18 39.84
CA ALA A 72 4.49 26.87 38.89
C ALA A 72 4.31 25.49 38.24
N PHE A 73 3.88 24.49 39.03
CA PHE A 73 3.58 23.16 38.49
C PHE A 73 2.34 23.17 37.58
N ALA A 74 1.27 23.85 38.00
CA ALA A 74 0.07 23.99 37.19
C ALA A 74 0.32 24.76 35.88
N SER A 75 1.12 25.83 35.92
CA SER A 75 1.49 26.59 34.72
C SER A 75 2.32 25.76 33.76
N PHE A 76 3.29 24.98 34.26
CA PHE A 76 4.06 24.06 33.44
C PHE A 76 3.16 23.07 32.70
N LEU A 77 2.20 22.45 33.39
CA LEU A 77 1.26 21.52 32.75
C LEU A 77 0.38 22.19 31.71
N LEU A 78 -0.27 23.30 32.08
CA LEU A 78 -1.24 23.96 31.22
C LEU A 78 -0.60 24.62 30.00
N LEU A 79 0.53 25.30 30.18
CA LEU A 79 1.29 25.87 29.05
C LEU A 79 1.91 24.77 28.19
N GLY A 80 2.39 23.67 28.79
CA GLY A 80 2.88 22.52 28.06
C GLY A 80 1.83 21.92 27.13
N PHE A 81 0.60 21.73 27.62
CA PHE A 81 -0.51 21.28 26.76
C PHE A 81 -0.87 22.27 25.67
N LEU A 82 -0.78 23.59 25.94
CA LEU A 82 -1.05 24.61 24.93
C LEU A 82 -0.03 24.58 23.78
N GLU A 83 1.25 24.36 24.07
CA GLU A 83 2.30 24.27 23.05
C GLU A 83 2.22 22.96 22.27
N ILE A 84 2.04 21.83 22.95
CA ILE A 84 1.82 20.53 22.28
C ILE A 84 0.60 20.60 21.34
N GLY A 85 -0.46 21.27 21.78
CA GLY A 85 -1.66 21.46 20.95
C GLY A 85 -1.40 22.29 19.69
N GLN A 86 -0.48 23.26 19.74
CA GLN A 86 -0.09 24.03 18.56
C GLN A 86 0.73 23.19 17.59
N GLU A 87 1.70 22.42 18.08
CA GLU A 87 2.52 21.55 17.22
C GLU A 87 1.66 20.50 16.50
N ILE A 88 0.69 19.88 17.19
CA ILE A 88 -0.17 18.85 16.58
C ILE A 88 -1.16 19.44 15.55
N GLU A 89 -1.41 20.75 15.59
CA GLU A 89 -2.38 21.39 14.69
C GLU A 89 -1.86 21.54 13.25
N ASP A 90 -0.54 21.72 13.05
CA ASP A 90 0.08 21.87 11.72
C ASP A 90 1.00 20.69 11.38
N PRO A 91 0.46 19.47 11.15
CA PRO A 91 1.26 18.25 10.99
C PRO A 91 2.11 18.22 9.70
N PHE A 92 1.92 19.19 8.79
CA PHE A 92 2.64 19.28 7.51
C PHE A 92 3.62 20.46 7.48
N GLY A 93 3.94 21.03 8.65
CA GLY A 93 4.95 22.06 8.82
C GLY A 93 6.39 21.51 8.69
N TYR A 94 7.32 22.20 9.33
CA TYR A 94 8.74 21.83 9.39
C TYR A 94 9.27 21.79 10.83
N ASP A 95 8.37 21.68 11.81
CA ASP A 95 8.73 21.50 13.21
C ASP A 95 9.27 20.07 13.44
N ALA A 96 9.99 19.89 14.54
CA ALA A 96 10.65 18.61 14.82
C ALA A 96 9.70 17.41 14.98
N ASN A 97 8.42 17.69 15.28
CA ASN A 97 7.38 16.68 15.50
C ASN A 97 6.44 16.52 14.29
N ASP A 98 6.70 17.22 13.18
CA ASP A 98 5.88 17.17 11.97
C ASP A 98 6.19 15.95 11.11
N LEU A 99 5.32 15.69 10.14
CA LEU A 99 5.50 14.62 9.17
C LEU A 99 6.63 14.95 8.19
N ASP A 100 7.57 14.02 8.01
CA ASP A 100 8.64 14.12 7.00
C ASP A 100 8.12 13.83 5.59
N VAL A 101 7.44 14.83 5.00
CA VAL A 101 6.88 14.76 3.63
C VAL A 101 7.96 14.58 2.58
N ASP A 102 9.16 15.12 2.81
CA ASP A 102 10.28 15.01 1.87
C ASP A 102 10.76 13.56 1.75
N SER A 103 10.87 12.85 2.87
CA SER A 103 11.18 11.42 2.87
C SER A 103 10.12 10.60 2.11
N PHE A 104 8.82 10.90 2.28
CA PHE A 104 7.78 10.24 1.49
C PHE A 104 7.94 10.49 -0.01
N CYS A 105 8.23 11.74 -0.40
CA CYS A 105 8.49 12.08 -1.80
C CYS A 105 9.68 11.32 -2.38
N LEU A 106 10.77 11.23 -1.61
CA LEU A 106 12.00 10.53 -2.02
C LEU A 106 11.76 9.01 -2.16
N HIS A 107 10.95 8.42 -1.29
CA HIS A 107 10.55 7.02 -1.42
C HIS A 107 9.74 6.78 -2.70
N ILE A 108 8.75 7.63 -3.00
CA ILE A 108 7.94 7.52 -4.23
C ILE A 108 8.81 7.69 -5.47
N GLU A 109 9.73 8.67 -5.47
CA GLU A 109 10.69 8.88 -6.57
C GLU A 109 11.51 7.62 -6.82
N ARG A 110 12.04 7.02 -5.76
CA ARG A 110 12.84 5.80 -5.84
C ARG A 110 12.05 4.62 -6.39
N GLU A 111 10.81 4.43 -5.94
CA GLU A 111 9.93 3.36 -6.45
C GLU A 111 9.63 3.53 -7.94
N ILE A 112 9.31 4.76 -8.38
CA ILE A 112 9.10 5.06 -9.80
C ILE A 112 10.38 4.80 -10.60
N HIS A 113 11.54 5.18 -10.07
CA HIS A 113 12.82 4.91 -10.70
C HIS A 113 13.08 3.40 -10.87
N GLU A 114 12.78 2.59 -9.85
CA GLU A 114 12.93 1.14 -9.91
C GLU A 114 12.01 0.50 -10.97
N ILE A 115 10.74 0.93 -11.00
CA ILE A 115 9.75 0.46 -11.98
C ILE A 115 10.19 0.81 -13.41
N THR A 116 10.70 2.03 -13.61
CA THR A 116 11.10 2.52 -14.94
C THR A 116 12.47 1.99 -15.38
N ALA A 117 13.32 1.56 -14.46
CA ALA A 117 14.63 0.96 -14.77
C ALA A 117 14.50 -0.42 -15.45
N HIS A 118 13.37 -1.12 -15.24
CA HIS A 118 13.13 -2.44 -15.82
C HIS A 118 12.22 -2.30 -17.03
N HIS A 119 12.68 -2.75 -18.20
CA HIS A 119 11.79 -2.88 -19.35
C HIS A 119 10.76 -3.97 -19.05
N CYS A 120 9.50 -3.71 -19.37
CA CYS A 120 8.51 -4.78 -19.38
C CYS A 120 8.96 -5.80 -20.44
N PRO A 121 9.35 -7.04 -20.06
CA PRO A 121 9.76 -8.02 -21.03
C PRO A 121 8.57 -8.32 -21.92
N THR A 122 8.81 -8.44 -23.22
CA THR A 122 7.74 -8.77 -24.15
C THR A 122 7.15 -10.13 -23.77
N PRO A 123 5.82 -10.30 -23.85
CA PRO A 123 5.17 -11.50 -23.32
C PRO A 123 5.67 -12.78 -23.99
N ASP A 124 6.24 -12.71 -25.19
CA ASP A 124 6.92 -13.81 -25.87
C ASP A 124 8.11 -14.37 -25.09
N VAL A 125 8.90 -13.52 -24.41
CA VAL A 125 10.05 -13.96 -23.60
C VAL A 125 9.61 -14.92 -22.50
N PHE A 126 8.45 -14.67 -21.90
CA PHE A 126 7.88 -15.55 -20.89
C PHE A 126 7.07 -16.69 -21.51
N ALA A 127 6.20 -16.40 -22.47
CA ALA A 127 5.31 -17.37 -23.08
C ALA A 127 6.06 -18.50 -23.81
N PHE A 128 7.19 -18.18 -24.46
CA PHE A 128 8.04 -19.13 -25.15
C PHE A 128 9.27 -19.57 -24.34
N SER A 129 9.35 -19.16 -23.07
CA SER A 129 10.38 -19.65 -22.15
C SER A 129 10.31 -21.18 -22.03
N PRO A 130 11.46 -21.89 -21.98
CA PRO A 130 11.51 -23.34 -21.70
C PRO A 130 10.83 -23.75 -20.38
N TRP A 131 10.70 -22.79 -19.45
CA TRP A 131 10.05 -22.96 -18.15
C TRP A 131 8.53 -22.81 -18.21
N ASN A 132 7.99 -22.20 -19.26
CA ASN A 132 6.56 -22.07 -19.45
C ASN A 132 6.01 -23.35 -20.11
N GLN A 133 5.64 -24.31 -19.25
CA GLN A 133 5.09 -25.61 -19.64
C GLN A 133 3.60 -25.66 -19.31
N PRO A 134 2.79 -26.41 -20.07
CA PRO A 134 1.38 -26.56 -19.77
C PRO A 134 1.17 -27.15 -18.37
N PHE A 135 0.10 -26.75 -17.70
CA PHE A 135 -0.26 -27.26 -16.36
C PHE A 135 -0.61 -28.77 -16.35
N ALA A 136 -0.52 -29.46 -17.48
CA ALA A 136 -0.71 -30.90 -17.56
C ALA A 136 0.47 -31.64 -16.89
N PRO A 137 0.24 -32.46 -15.84
CA PRO A 137 1.33 -32.98 -14.98
C PRO A 137 2.41 -33.82 -15.70
N ALA A 138 2.13 -34.31 -16.90
CA ALA A 138 2.97 -35.16 -17.72
C ALA A 138 3.69 -34.39 -18.82
N ASP A 139 3.10 -33.28 -19.26
CA ASP A 139 3.48 -32.61 -20.49
C ASP A 139 4.48 -31.51 -20.19
N ARG A 140 5.70 -31.68 -20.69
CA ARG A 140 6.81 -30.73 -20.53
C ARG A 140 7.14 -30.00 -21.83
N ARG A 141 6.24 -30.03 -22.81
CA ARG A 141 6.45 -29.36 -24.09
C ARG A 141 6.45 -27.84 -23.88
N THR A 142 7.47 -27.18 -24.43
CA THR A 142 7.52 -25.72 -24.52
C THR A 142 6.46 -25.22 -25.49
N ALA A 143 6.04 -23.96 -25.38
CA ALA A 143 5.09 -23.34 -26.30
C ALA A 143 5.46 -23.53 -27.79
N GLU A 144 6.74 -23.46 -28.15
CA GLU A 144 7.19 -23.74 -29.53
C GLU A 144 6.89 -25.17 -30.01
N MET A 145 7.03 -26.16 -29.14
CA MET A 145 6.74 -27.57 -29.46
C MET A 145 5.23 -27.79 -29.60
N LEU A 146 4.42 -27.06 -28.83
CA LEU A 146 2.97 -27.09 -28.92
C LEU A 146 2.47 -26.46 -30.22
N LEU A 147 3.04 -25.32 -30.62
CA LEU A 147 2.67 -24.64 -31.87
C LEU A 147 3.02 -25.45 -33.12
N LYS A 148 4.08 -26.28 -33.09
CA LYS A 148 4.43 -27.16 -34.21
C LYS A 148 3.40 -28.26 -34.46
N ASN A 149 2.70 -28.73 -33.42
CA ASN A 149 1.75 -29.83 -33.49
C ASN A 149 0.41 -29.48 -32.80
N PRO A 150 -0.41 -28.57 -33.37
CA PRO A 150 -1.60 -28.03 -32.72
C PRO A 150 -2.73 -29.07 -32.52
N THR A 151 -2.74 -30.15 -33.29
CA THR A 151 -3.73 -31.23 -33.20
C THR A 151 -3.33 -32.32 -32.20
N GLN A 152 -2.10 -32.29 -31.69
CA GLN A 152 -1.58 -33.32 -30.80
C GLN A 152 -2.01 -33.03 -29.36
N ARG A 153 -2.92 -33.87 -28.84
CA ARG A 153 -3.34 -33.87 -27.43
C ARG A 153 -2.13 -34.02 -26.49
N TYR A 154 -2.29 -33.55 -25.26
CA TYR A 154 -1.29 -33.66 -24.18
C TYR A 154 -0.65 -35.06 -24.14
N THR A 155 0.68 -35.12 -24.21
CA THR A 155 1.43 -36.39 -24.27
C THR A 155 1.67 -36.95 -22.88
N VAL A 156 1.58 -38.28 -22.77
CA VAL A 156 1.91 -39.04 -21.55
C VAL A 156 3.30 -39.62 -21.76
N PRO A 157 4.29 -39.36 -20.89
CA PRO A 157 5.64 -39.90 -21.07
C PRO A 157 5.74 -41.41 -20.87
N ASP A 158 4.65 -42.11 -20.53
CA ASP A 158 4.75 -43.51 -20.14
C ASP A 158 3.44 -44.27 -20.37
N GLN A 159 3.38 -45.04 -21.46
CA GLN A 159 2.43 -46.13 -21.64
C GLN A 159 3.07 -47.48 -21.27
N ASP A 160 4.31 -47.51 -20.75
CA ASP A 160 4.95 -48.76 -20.40
C ASP A 160 4.28 -49.35 -19.16
N ILE A 161 3.65 -50.49 -19.39
CA ILE A 161 2.78 -51.22 -18.45
C ILE A 161 3.60 -51.84 -17.29
N ASN A 162 4.92 -51.59 -17.22
CA ASN A 162 5.89 -52.27 -16.36
C ASN A 162 6.72 -51.34 -15.44
N LEU A 163 6.25 -50.14 -15.14
CA LEU A 163 7.00 -49.21 -14.29
C LEU A 163 6.85 -49.52 -12.77
N GLN A 164 7.98 -49.58 -12.06
CA GLN A 164 8.06 -49.88 -10.62
C GLN A 164 7.36 -48.83 -9.73
N PRO A 165 6.86 -49.22 -8.54
CA PRO A 165 6.23 -48.30 -7.59
C PRO A 165 7.21 -47.22 -7.10
N GLY A 166 6.80 -45.94 -7.18
CA GLY A 166 7.62 -44.77 -6.82
C GLY A 166 6.95 -43.43 -7.20
N MET A 167 7.69 -42.33 -7.27
CA MET A 167 7.17 -41.00 -7.64
C MET A 167 6.43 -40.98 -8.99
N ALA A 168 6.80 -41.87 -9.91
CA ALA A 168 6.09 -42.04 -11.17
C ALA A 168 4.66 -42.56 -11.01
N SER A 169 4.38 -43.36 -9.97
CA SER A 169 3.02 -43.84 -9.66
C SER A 169 2.12 -42.71 -9.15
N ILE A 170 2.65 -41.80 -8.34
CA ILE A 170 1.94 -40.61 -7.86
C ILE A 170 1.64 -39.69 -9.04
N ARG A 171 2.62 -39.45 -9.90
CA ARG A 171 2.45 -38.66 -11.12
C ARG A 171 1.36 -39.27 -12.03
N ARG A 172 1.32 -40.59 -12.18
CA ARG A 172 0.27 -41.30 -12.93
C ARG A 172 -1.11 -41.13 -12.31
N THR A 173 -1.22 -41.22 -10.98
CA THR A 173 -2.50 -41.03 -10.29
C THR A 173 -3.02 -39.60 -10.44
N LEU A 174 -2.15 -38.59 -10.29
CA LEU A 174 -2.49 -37.18 -10.52
C LEU A 174 -2.90 -36.91 -11.96
N LEU A 175 -2.27 -37.61 -12.92
CA LEU A 175 -2.65 -37.53 -14.32
C LEU A 175 -4.00 -38.17 -14.62
N ASN A 176 -4.27 -39.33 -14.02
CA ASN A 176 -5.55 -40.00 -14.15
C ASN A 176 -6.68 -39.17 -13.55
N SER A 177 -6.47 -38.56 -12.37
CA SER A 177 -7.47 -37.68 -11.76
C SER A 177 -7.71 -36.43 -12.61
N TRP A 178 -6.65 -35.77 -13.08
CA TRP A 178 -6.77 -34.61 -13.98
C TRP A 178 -7.55 -34.95 -15.25
N ARG A 179 -7.27 -36.11 -15.86
CA ARG A 179 -7.97 -36.56 -17.09
C ARG A 179 -9.45 -36.84 -16.85
N THR A 180 -9.78 -37.45 -15.71
CA THR A 180 -11.18 -37.69 -15.33
C THR A 180 -11.91 -36.36 -15.22
N VAL A 181 -11.30 -35.36 -14.58
CA VAL A 181 -11.86 -34.02 -14.48
C VAL A 181 -12.00 -33.37 -15.84
N ASP A 182 -10.96 -33.36 -16.68
CA ASP A 182 -10.98 -32.75 -18.02
C ASP A 182 -12.04 -33.36 -18.95
N ARG A 183 -12.25 -34.68 -18.88
CA ARG A 183 -13.36 -35.35 -19.59
C ARG A 183 -14.72 -34.91 -19.06
N VAL A 184 -14.89 -34.90 -17.75
CA VAL A 184 -16.16 -34.53 -17.10
C VAL A 184 -16.54 -33.08 -17.40
N THR A 185 -15.57 -32.15 -17.47
CA THR A 185 -15.84 -30.73 -17.76
C THR A 185 -16.01 -30.40 -19.24
N ARG A 186 -15.50 -31.22 -20.16
CA ARG A 186 -15.56 -30.94 -21.61
C ARG A 186 -16.69 -31.67 -22.34
N ASP A 187 -17.15 -32.80 -21.81
CA ASP A 187 -18.23 -33.61 -22.39
C ASP A 187 -19.63 -33.27 -21.79
N SER A 188 -19.70 -32.26 -20.92
CA SER A 188 -20.93 -31.68 -20.32
C SER A 188 -21.27 -30.33 -20.94
#